data_AF-A0A9D4LVG3-F1
#
_entry.id   AF-A0A9D4LVG3-F1
#
_cell.length_a   1.000
_cell.length_b   1.000
_cell.length_c   1.000
_cell.angle_alpha   90.00
_cell.angle_beta   90.00
_cell.angle_gamma   90.00
#
_symmetry.space_group_name_H-M   'P 1'
#
loop_
_entity.id
_entity.type
_entity.pdbx_description
1 polymer ?
#
loop_
_entity_poly.entity_id
_entity_poly.type
_entity_poly.pdbx_seq_one_letter_code
_entity_poly.pdbx_strand_id
1 'polypeptide(L)'
;MSYHGHCGLLLERRGTTILNQVNDAFCDDGYGRERLSSDLFVNNWSNEDLVEGEVRHERAGPSIPNTMDGYLHSDEVHALPYYCPSILSKWASRPRHWPPPEAVQRVVSLGAVLTPVGFKGSEHQHVEWRVCFNAGEMELISNLNATQTKLYVLLKMIKNDVLHPRKKEVSSYTLKNIVLWMAENNPQASFHTKSILQWLHEALDVLRGALITLELPYYMIPERNLIATSGLDEEQQRTWISTITDMLNEGPKMILRLPKIRKALIAHPEPLRWYSGRRIELELLLLMRMNRRVICRDENRKIDFTDAILQALKRRINEVITDVCVRMIMEGSRVINAQAIFHRILM
;
A
#
# COMPACT_ATOMS: atom_id res chain seq x y z
N MET A 1 19.51 -20.60 -1.21
CA MET A 1 18.10 -20.18 -1.04
C MET A 1 17.70 -19.35 -2.25
N SER A 2 16.50 -19.56 -2.84
CA SER A 2 16.00 -18.67 -3.88
C SER A 2 15.35 -17.44 -3.23
N TYR A 3 16.00 -16.28 -3.30
CA TYR A 3 15.42 -15.03 -2.82
C TYR A 3 14.41 -14.51 -3.85
N HIS A 4 13.16 -14.96 -3.76
CA HIS A 4 12.12 -14.64 -4.73
C HIS A 4 11.98 -13.12 -4.95
N GLY A 5 12.04 -12.70 -6.22
CA GLY A 5 12.03 -11.30 -6.61
C GLY A 5 13.38 -10.58 -6.47
N HIS A 6 14.48 -11.30 -6.23
CA HIS A 6 15.85 -10.80 -6.37
C HIS A 6 16.64 -11.67 -7.36
N CYS A 7 17.61 -11.08 -8.05
CA CYS A 7 18.49 -11.78 -8.99
C CYS A 7 19.89 -11.15 -9.00
N GLY A 8 20.90 -11.96 -9.31
CA GLY A 8 22.22 -11.47 -9.69
C GLY A 8 22.28 -11.17 -11.19
N LEU A 9 23.14 -10.23 -11.58
CA LEU A 9 23.36 -9.87 -12.98
C LEU A 9 24.79 -10.25 -13.38
N LEU A 10 24.91 -11.21 -14.31
CA LEU A 10 26.18 -11.65 -14.88
C LEU A 10 26.40 -10.94 -16.22
N LEU A 11 27.61 -10.47 -16.45
CA LEU A 11 27.98 -9.88 -17.73
C LEU A 11 28.29 -10.99 -18.74
N GLU A 12 27.46 -11.11 -19.78
CA GLU A 12 27.76 -12.02 -20.90
C GLU A 12 28.60 -11.34 -21.98
N ARG A 13 28.28 -10.08 -22.31
CA ARG A 13 28.97 -9.29 -23.33
C ARG A 13 28.92 -7.81 -22.95
N ARG A 14 30.07 -7.14 -23.07
CA ARG A 14 30.16 -5.69 -22.87
C ARG A 14 29.87 -4.96 -24.17
N GLY A 15 28.92 -4.03 -24.14
CA GLY A 15 28.65 -3.13 -25.27
C GLY A 15 29.75 -2.09 -25.46
N THR A 16 29.80 -1.46 -26.63
CA THR A 16 30.76 -0.38 -26.94
C THR A 16 30.39 0.96 -26.31
N THR A 17 29.15 1.09 -25.83
CA THR A 17 28.61 2.31 -25.23
C THR A 17 27.96 1.93 -23.92
N ILE A 18 28.65 2.18 -22.82
CA ILE A 18 28.16 1.95 -21.46
C ILE A 18 28.50 3.19 -20.65
N LEU A 19 27.56 3.64 -19.80
CA LEU A 19 27.81 4.73 -18.88
C LEU A 19 28.90 4.32 -17.89
N ASN A 20 29.82 5.23 -17.57
CA ASN A 20 30.92 4.97 -16.64
C ASN A 20 30.40 4.48 -15.29
N GLN A 21 29.32 5.07 -14.79
CA GLN A 21 28.64 4.68 -13.55
C GLN A 21 28.23 3.20 -13.54
N VAL A 22 27.85 2.65 -14.69
CA VAL A 22 27.47 1.24 -14.83
C VAL A 22 28.72 0.38 -15.07
N ASN A 23 29.66 0.85 -15.88
CA ASN A 23 30.90 0.16 -16.19
C ASN A 23 31.76 -0.08 -14.93
N ASP A 24 31.81 0.91 -14.04
CA ASP A 24 32.63 0.89 -12.84
C ASP A 24 31.94 0.15 -11.69
N ALA A 25 30.71 -0.34 -11.92
CA ALA A 25 29.97 -1.15 -10.97
C ALA A 25 30.13 -2.65 -11.19
N PHE A 26 30.89 -3.09 -12.20
CA PHE A 26 31.20 -4.51 -12.38
C PHE A 26 32.30 -4.97 -11.41
N CYS A 27 32.12 -6.15 -10.81
CA CYS A 27 33.10 -6.79 -9.96
C CYS A 27 33.26 -8.28 -10.32
N ASP A 28 34.43 -8.86 -10.07
CA ASP A 28 34.68 -10.30 -10.27
C ASP A 28 33.92 -11.15 -9.24
N ASP A 29 33.37 -12.28 -9.67
CA ASP A 29 32.60 -13.19 -8.81
C ASP A 29 33.43 -14.28 -8.11
N GLY A 30 34.77 -14.21 -8.21
CA GLY A 30 35.73 -15.19 -7.71
C GLY A 30 35.93 -16.38 -8.64
N TYR A 31 35.16 -16.48 -9.72
CA TYR A 31 35.23 -17.56 -10.71
C TYR A 31 35.57 -17.05 -12.12
N GLY A 32 36.12 -15.83 -12.22
CA GLY A 32 36.51 -15.21 -13.49
C GLY A 32 35.35 -14.70 -14.32
N ARG A 33 34.16 -14.49 -13.72
CA ARG A 33 33.01 -13.84 -14.36
C ARG A 33 32.74 -12.50 -13.70
N GLU A 34 32.32 -11.53 -14.50
CA GLU A 34 31.93 -10.22 -13.99
C GLU A 34 30.44 -10.20 -13.61
N ARG A 35 30.14 -9.61 -12.44
CA ARG A 35 28.79 -9.33 -11.96
C ARG A 35 28.58 -7.84 -11.80
N LEU A 36 27.38 -7.36 -12.08
CA LEU A 36 27.03 -5.98 -11.78
C LEU A 36 26.67 -5.85 -10.30
N SER A 37 27.52 -5.19 -9.52
CA SER A 37 27.26 -4.93 -8.10
C SER A 37 26.19 -3.86 -7.94
N SER A 38 25.13 -4.20 -7.21
CA SER A 38 24.08 -3.24 -6.84
C SER A 38 24.62 -2.14 -5.93
N ASP A 39 25.55 -2.48 -5.03
CA ASP A 39 26.14 -1.50 -4.10
C ASP A 39 27.12 -0.56 -4.79
N LEU A 40 28.01 -1.06 -5.66
CA LEU A 40 28.87 -0.17 -6.45
C LEU A 40 28.02 0.71 -7.37
N PHE A 41 27.00 0.15 -8.02
CA PHE A 41 26.11 0.91 -8.91
C PHE A 41 25.50 2.10 -8.20
N VAL A 42 24.81 1.91 -7.07
CA VAL A 42 24.16 3.02 -6.38
C VAL A 42 25.17 4.01 -5.78
N ASN A 43 26.34 3.54 -5.33
CA ASN A 43 27.41 4.41 -4.85
C ASN A 43 27.93 5.33 -5.97
N ASN A 44 28.08 4.81 -7.19
CA ASN A 44 28.51 5.61 -8.35
C ASN A 44 27.55 6.77 -8.64
N TRP A 45 26.23 6.51 -8.58
CA TRP A 45 25.20 7.56 -8.72
C TRP A 45 25.18 8.53 -7.53
N SER A 46 25.44 8.03 -6.32
CA SER A 46 25.43 8.86 -5.10
C SER A 46 26.58 9.88 -5.07
N ASN A 47 27.64 9.63 -5.84
CA ASN A 47 28.83 10.47 -5.94
C ASN A 47 28.82 11.42 -7.15
N GLU A 48 27.74 11.49 -7.93
CA GLU A 48 27.65 12.45 -9.03
C GLU A 48 27.64 13.89 -8.52
N ASP A 49 28.11 14.83 -9.36
CA ASP A 49 28.11 16.25 -9.04
C ASP A 49 26.69 16.72 -8.68
N LEU A 50 26.60 17.47 -7.58
CA LEU A 50 25.35 18.03 -7.10
C LEU A 50 24.95 19.22 -7.96
N VAL A 51 23.65 19.36 -8.18
CA VAL A 51 23.10 20.60 -8.76
C VAL A 51 23.08 21.69 -7.68
N GLU A 52 23.21 22.96 -8.07
CA GLU A 52 23.08 24.08 -7.15
C GLU A 52 21.75 24.01 -6.38
N GLY A 53 21.81 24.14 -5.05
CA GLY A 53 20.64 24.01 -4.17
C GLY A 53 20.32 22.57 -3.72
N GLU A 54 20.97 21.55 -4.28
CA GLU A 54 20.78 20.15 -3.91
C GLU A 54 21.62 19.76 -2.67
N VAL A 55 20.98 19.11 -1.70
CA VAL A 55 21.64 18.46 -0.58
C VAL A 55 21.26 16.99 -0.58
N ARG A 56 22.24 16.10 -0.77
CA ARG A 56 22.04 14.64 -0.63
C ARG A 56 22.14 14.21 0.83
N HIS A 57 21.31 13.25 1.21
CA HIS A 57 21.26 12.65 2.54
C HIS A 57 21.79 11.21 2.50
N GLU A 58 21.92 10.61 3.69
CA GLU A 58 22.33 9.21 3.82
C GLU A 58 21.39 8.27 3.05
N ARG A 59 21.99 7.33 2.33
CA ARG A 59 21.29 6.32 1.51
C ARG A 59 20.23 5.58 2.31
N ALA A 60 19.04 5.43 1.74
CA ALA A 60 17.92 4.73 2.36
C ALA A 60 17.47 3.51 1.52
N GLY A 61 18.25 2.43 1.56
CA GLY A 61 17.98 1.24 0.73
C GLY A 61 18.38 1.51 -0.73
N PRO A 62 17.50 1.36 -1.73
CA PRO A 62 17.85 1.69 -3.12
C PRO A 62 17.74 3.18 -3.43
N SER A 63 17.23 4.02 -2.51
CA SER A 63 17.07 5.45 -2.76
C SER A 63 18.27 6.28 -2.34
N ILE A 64 18.50 7.35 -3.09
CA ILE A 64 19.40 8.47 -2.81
C ILE A 64 18.49 9.64 -2.43
N PRO A 65 18.21 9.85 -1.13
CA PRO A 65 17.33 10.93 -0.72
C PRO A 65 18.06 12.26 -0.90
N ASN A 66 17.38 13.24 -1.46
CA ASN A 66 17.89 14.59 -1.61
C ASN A 66 16.85 15.64 -1.19
N THR A 67 17.34 16.84 -0.93
CA THR A 67 16.53 18.03 -0.71
C THR A 67 17.01 19.12 -1.66
N MET A 68 16.10 19.66 -2.48
CA MET A 68 16.35 20.82 -3.32
C MET A 68 15.86 22.10 -2.62
N ASP A 69 16.72 23.11 -2.57
CA ASP A 69 16.47 24.45 -2.00
C ASP A 69 15.95 24.43 -0.55
N GLY A 70 16.19 23.35 0.19
CA GLY A 70 15.70 23.18 1.57
C GLY A 70 14.20 22.85 1.71
N TYR A 71 13.44 22.78 0.61
CA TYR A 71 11.97 22.59 0.68
C TYR A 71 11.48 21.35 -0.06
N LEU A 72 12.11 20.97 -1.17
CA LEU A 72 11.64 19.86 -1.99
C LEU A 72 12.43 18.60 -1.65
N HIS A 73 11.81 17.71 -0.87
CA HIS A 73 12.39 16.40 -0.57
C HIS A 73 12.04 15.39 -1.67
N SER A 74 13.05 14.67 -2.17
CA SER A 74 12.90 13.61 -3.16
C SER A 74 13.67 12.36 -2.74
N ASP A 75 13.14 11.19 -3.11
CA ASP A 75 13.81 9.90 -3.01
C ASP A 75 14.11 9.42 -4.44
N GLU A 76 15.34 9.60 -4.91
CA GLU A 76 15.73 9.17 -6.26
C GLU A 76 16.14 7.70 -6.26
N VAL A 77 15.67 6.92 -7.24
CA VAL A 77 16.02 5.50 -7.38
C VAL A 77 16.38 5.21 -8.83
N HIS A 78 17.67 5.01 -9.09
CA HIS A 78 18.13 4.52 -10.39
C HIS A 78 17.78 3.04 -10.54
N ALA A 79 17.30 2.66 -11.73
CA ALA A 79 16.87 1.30 -12.01
C ALA A 79 17.21 0.89 -13.43
N LEU A 80 17.37 -0.41 -13.65
CA LEU A 80 17.63 -0.98 -14.98
C LEU A 80 16.35 -1.61 -15.53
N PRO A 81 16.03 -1.44 -16.82
CA PRO A 81 14.95 -2.19 -17.46
C PRO A 81 15.20 -3.69 -17.35
N TYR A 82 14.15 -4.47 -17.10
CA TYR A 82 14.24 -5.92 -16.95
C TYR A 82 13.15 -6.66 -17.70
N TYR A 83 13.59 -7.50 -18.63
CA TYR A 83 12.71 -8.37 -19.40
C TYR A 83 12.49 -9.69 -18.64
N CYS A 84 11.27 -9.89 -18.13
CA CYS A 84 10.92 -11.04 -17.29
C CYS A 84 9.62 -11.73 -17.74
N PRO A 85 9.56 -12.26 -18.96
CA PRO A 85 8.34 -12.83 -19.54
C PRO A 85 7.77 -13.98 -18.71
N SER A 86 8.61 -14.77 -18.03
CA SER A 86 8.17 -15.88 -17.18
C SER A 86 7.36 -15.39 -15.96
N ILE A 87 7.84 -14.36 -15.26
CA ILE A 87 7.15 -13.77 -14.11
C ILE A 87 5.84 -13.14 -14.56
N LEU A 88 5.89 -12.33 -15.62
CA LEU A 88 4.71 -11.62 -16.14
C LEU A 88 3.67 -12.59 -16.71
N SER A 89 4.07 -13.65 -17.42
CA SER A 89 3.13 -14.63 -17.97
C SER A 89 2.44 -15.42 -16.86
N LYS A 90 3.19 -15.85 -15.84
CA LYS A 90 2.64 -16.52 -14.66
C LYS A 90 1.66 -15.61 -13.91
N TRP A 91 1.99 -14.33 -13.77
CA TRP A 91 1.09 -13.35 -13.17
C TRP A 91 -0.16 -13.14 -14.02
N ALA A 92 0.00 -13.05 -15.35
CA ALA A 92 -1.07 -12.81 -16.32
C ALA A 92 -2.07 -13.96 -16.40
N SER A 93 -1.59 -15.20 -16.28
CA SER A 93 -2.39 -16.43 -16.40
C SER A 93 -3.26 -16.76 -15.19
N ARG A 94 -3.22 -15.95 -14.11
CA ARG A 94 -4.01 -16.20 -12.91
C ARG A 94 -5.51 -16.13 -13.21
N PRO A 95 -6.33 -17.08 -12.74
CA PRO A 95 -7.78 -17.02 -12.91
C PRO A 95 -8.34 -15.89 -12.04
N ARG A 96 -8.88 -14.84 -12.68
CA ARG A 96 -9.39 -13.65 -11.99
C ARG A 96 -10.41 -12.88 -12.81
N HIS A 97 -11.21 -12.06 -12.12
CA HIS A 97 -12.15 -11.12 -12.74
C HIS A 97 -11.64 -9.67 -12.71
N TRP A 98 -10.71 -9.38 -11.79
CA TRP A 98 -10.05 -8.09 -11.68
C TRP A 98 -8.53 -8.31 -11.65
N PRO A 99 -7.73 -7.44 -12.28
CA PRO A 99 -8.16 -6.28 -13.08
C PRO A 99 -8.75 -6.70 -14.44
N PRO A 100 -9.37 -5.78 -15.20
CA PRO A 100 -9.86 -6.07 -16.55
C PRO A 100 -8.74 -6.61 -17.47
N PRO A 101 -9.06 -7.44 -18.47
CA PRO A 101 -8.07 -8.02 -19.38
C PRO A 101 -7.14 -6.99 -20.05
N GLU A 102 -7.65 -5.81 -20.37
CA GLU A 102 -6.88 -4.72 -20.98
C GLU A 102 -5.81 -4.18 -20.02
N ALA A 103 -6.16 -4.08 -18.73
CA ALA A 103 -5.20 -3.70 -17.69
C ALA A 103 -4.14 -4.79 -17.47
N VAL A 104 -4.54 -6.08 -17.52
CA VAL A 104 -3.57 -7.20 -17.49
C VAL A 104 -2.56 -7.07 -18.63
N GLN A 105 -3.04 -6.84 -19.86
CA GLN A 105 -2.17 -6.65 -21.03
C GLN A 105 -1.24 -5.43 -20.87
N ARG A 106 -1.78 -4.31 -20.37
CA ARG A 106 -0.97 -3.11 -20.10
C ARG A 106 0.14 -3.39 -19.08
N VAL A 107 -0.18 -4.04 -17.97
CA VAL A 107 0.81 -4.43 -16.94
C VAL A 107 1.93 -5.28 -17.55
N VAL A 108 1.59 -6.26 -18.39
CA VAL A 108 2.59 -7.09 -19.08
C VAL A 108 3.45 -6.27 -20.03
N SER A 109 2.86 -5.36 -20.81
CA SER A 109 3.61 -4.52 -21.76
C SER A 109 4.55 -3.51 -21.09
N LEU A 110 4.24 -3.08 -19.86
CA LEU A 110 5.04 -2.13 -19.11
C LEU A 110 6.34 -2.74 -18.56
N GLY A 111 6.43 -4.07 -18.49
CA GLY A 111 7.63 -4.78 -18.08
C GLY A 111 7.98 -4.62 -16.60
N ALA A 112 9.24 -4.92 -16.27
CA ALA A 112 9.79 -4.77 -14.94
C ALA A 112 11.05 -3.89 -14.97
N VAL A 113 11.47 -3.48 -13.78
CA VAL A 113 12.76 -2.83 -13.55
C VAL A 113 13.51 -3.52 -12.41
N LEU A 114 14.82 -3.36 -12.38
CA LEU A 114 15.71 -3.83 -11.34
C LEU A 114 16.22 -2.64 -10.54
N THR A 115 16.00 -2.68 -9.23
CA THR A 115 16.49 -1.67 -8.29
C THR A 115 17.72 -2.18 -7.55
N PRO A 116 18.73 -1.32 -7.26
CA PRO A 116 20.01 -1.70 -6.68
C PRO A 116 19.89 -1.92 -5.16
N VAL A 117 19.19 -2.99 -4.78
CA VAL A 117 19.05 -3.42 -3.40
C VAL A 117 18.97 -4.94 -3.35
N GLY A 118 19.92 -5.54 -2.64
CA GLY A 118 19.95 -6.98 -2.42
C GLY A 118 19.00 -7.45 -1.33
N PHE A 119 18.83 -8.76 -1.25
CA PHE A 119 18.03 -9.37 -0.20
C PHE A 119 18.77 -9.28 1.13
N LYS A 120 18.13 -8.70 2.15
CA LYS A 120 18.73 -8.51 3.46
C LYS A 120 19.17 -9.84 4.08
N GLY A 121 20.44 -9.95 4.42
CA GLY A 121 21.02 -11.17 5.02
C GLY A 121 21.42 -12.24 4.02
N SER A 122 21.34 -11.96 2.71
CA SER A 122 21.98 -12.80 1.69
C SER A 122 23.49 -12.65 1.72
N GLU A 123 24.22 -13.75 1.52
CA GLU A 123 25.67 -13.74 1.32
C GLU A 123 26.08 -12.88 0.10
N HIS A 124 25.21 -12.82 -0.91
CA HIS A 124 25.44 -12.08 -2.15
C HIS A 124 24.66 -10.75 -2.21
N GLN A 125 24.23 -10.22 -1.06
CA GLN A 125 23.41 -9.00 -0.98
C GLN A 125 23.98 -7.81 -1.79
N HIS A 126 25.30 -7.66 -1.86
CA HIS A 126 25.98 -6.56 -2.55
C HIS A 126 25.97 -6.65 -4.09
N VAL A 127 25.57 -7.79 -4.66
CA VAL A 127 25.43 -8.03 -6.12
C VAL A 127 24.02 -8.43 -6.52
N GLU A 128 23.07 -8.38 -5.59
CA GLU A 128 21.68 -8.74 -5.82
C GLU A 128 20.83 -7.52 -6.16
N TRP A 129 19.95 -7.71 -7.12
CA TRP A 129 19.05 -6.70 -7.63
C TRP A 129 17.61 -7.11 -7.39
N ARG A 130 16.77 -6.15 -6.99
CA ARG A 130 15.37 -6.42 -6.70
C ARG A 130 14.49 -6.11 -7.90
N VAL A 131 13.70 -7.10 -8.30
CA VAL A 131 12.68 -6.97 -9.35
C VAL A 131 11.50 -6.17 -8.81
N CYS A 132 11.15 -5.12 -9.55
CA CYS A 132 10.07 -4.19 -9.23
C CYS A 132 9.18 -3.97 -10.47
N PHE A 133 7.89 -3.73 -10.23
CA PHE A 133 6.89 -3.53 -11.29
C PHE A 133 6.20 -2.17 -11.17
N ASN A 134 6.93 -1.11 -10.81
CA ASN A 134 6.35 0.19 -10.43
C ASN A 134 5.29 0.70 -11.42
N ALA A 135 5.57 0.66 -12.73
CA ALA A 135 4.62 1.09 -13.76
C ALA A 135 3.37 0.18 -13.81
N GLY A 136 3.56 -1.14 -13.78
CA GLY A 136 2.45 -2.10 -13.71
C GLY A 136 1.62 -1.96 -12.43
N GLU A 137 2.26 -1.69 -11.30
CA GLU A 137 1.56 -1.41 -10.04
C GLU A 137 0.74 -0.12 -10.11
N MET A 138 1.23 0.92 -10.79
CA MET A 138 0.46 2.14 -11.01
C MET A 138 -0.77 1.88 -11.87
N GLU A 139 -0.64 1.08 -12.93
CA GLU A 139 -1.77 0.62 -13.75
C GLU A 139 -2.79 -0.17 -12.90
N LEU A 140 -2.34 -1.05 -12.01
CA LEU A 140 -3.24 -1.80 -11.13
C LEU A 140 -4.00 -0.86 -10.18
N ILE A 141 -3.31 0.12 -9.61
CA ILE A 141 -3.93 1.10 -8.71
C ILE A 141 -4.93 2.00 -9.43
N SER A 142 -4.68 2.38 -10.69
CA SER A 142 -5.64 3.15 -11.47
C SER A 142 -6.90 2.36 -11.85
N ASN A 143 -6.86 1.03 -11.78
CA ASN A 143 -8.02 0.17 -12.03
C ASN A 143 -8.80 -0.18 -10.73
N LEU A 144 -8.40 0.34 -9.57
CA LEU A 144 -9.20 0.23 -8.35
C LEU A 144 -10.43 1.12 -8.45
N ASN A 145 -11.57 0.62 -7.96
CA ASN A 145 -12.76 1.44 -7.83
C ASN A 145 -12.68 2.35 -6.58
N ALA A 146 -13.58 3.32 -6.50
CA ALA A 146 -13.60 4.31 -5.43
C ALA A 146 -13.65 3.72 -4.01
N THR A 147 -14.33 2.58 -3.81
CA THR A 147 -14.41 1.92 -2.49
C THR A 147 -13.07 1.30 -2.12
N GLN A 148 -12.38 0.64 -3.06
CA GLN A 148 -11.05 0.06 -2.85
C GLN A 148 -9.99 1.15 -2.62
N THR A 149 -10.05 2.27 -3.34
CA THR A 149 -9.15 3.41 -3.10
C THR A 149 -9.34 3.98 -1.69
N LYS A 150 -10.59 4.16 -1.24
CA LYS A 150 -10.89 4.59 0.13
C LYS A 150 -10.38 3.57 1.17
N LEU A 151 -10.54 2.28 0.91
CA LEU A 151 -10.02 1.22 1.77
C LEU A 151 -8.51 1.35 1.94
N TYR A 152 -7.77 1.56 0.86
CA TYR A 152 -6.32 1.77 0.92
C TYR A 152 -5.95 3.00 1.77
N VAL A 153 -6.65 4.12 1.59
CA VAL A 153 -6.42 5.33 2.40
C VAL A 153 -6.71 5.07 3.88
N LEU A 154 -7.82 4.41 4.21
CA LEU A 154 -8.16 4.06 5.60
C LEU A 154 -7.11 3.16 6.23
N LEU A 155 -6.60 2.15 5.52
CA LEU A 155 -5.51 1.30 6.01
C LEU A 155 -4.25 2.12 6.30
N LYS A 156 -3.90 3.08 5.42
CA LYS A 156 -2.76 3.99 5.67
C LYS A 156 -2.97 4.85 6.91
N MET A 157 -4.19 5.35 7.12
CA MET A 157 -4.53 6.11 8.33
C MET A 157 -4.42 5.24 9.58
N ILE A 158 -4.93 4.00 9.56
CA ILE A 158 -4.80 3.09 10.71
C ILE A 158 -3.34 2.82 11.02
N LYS A 159 -2.53 2.54 9.99
CA LYS A 159 -1.09 2.35 10.18
C LYS A 159 -0.44 3.55 10.86
N ASN A 160 -0.69 4.75 10.36
CA ASN A 160 -0.01 5.95 10.85
C ASN A 160 -0.56 6.44 12.20
N ASP A 161 -1.90 6.47 12.35
CA ASP A 161 -2.57 7.16 13.45
C ASP A 161 -2.95 6.21 14.61
N VAL A 162 -2.90 4.90 14.40
CA VAL A 162 -3.29 3.90 15.41
C VAL A 162 -2.15 2.95 15.71
N LEU A 163 -1.51 2.38 14.68
CA LEU A 163 -0.45 1.39 14.87
C LEU A 163 0.92 2.02 15.19
N HIS A 164 1.13 3.29 14.82
CA HIS A 164 2.33 4.08 15.14
C HIS A 164 3.64 3.32 14.87
N PRO A 165 3.99 3.03 13.60
CA PRO A 165 5.25 2.36 13.26
C PRO A 165 6.45 3.12 13.84
N ARG A 166 7.41 2.38 14.41
CA ARG A 166 8.62 2.94 15.03
C ARG A 166 9.68 3.30 13.96
N LYS A 167 9.70 2.59 12.85
CA LYS A 167 10.58 2.78 11.69
C LYS A 167 9.77 2.61 10.39
N LYS A 168 10.35 1.99 9.36
CA LYS A 168 9.72 1.68 8.08
C LYS A 168 9.01 0.31 8.08
N GLU A 169 8.55 -0.18 9.23
CA GLU A 169 7.85 -1.47 9.30
C GLU A 169 6.49 -1.42 8.60
N VAL A 170 6.12 -2.52 7.93
CA VAL A 170 4.86 -2.70 7.18
C VAL A 170 4.46 -1.42 6.44
N SER A 171 5.16 -1.17 5.33
CA SER A 171 5.01 0.08 4.59
C SER A 171 3.63 0.25 3.92
N SER A 172 3.36 1.43 3.39
CA SER A 172 2.18 1.66 2.53
C SER A 172 2.13 0.68 1.35
N TYR A 173 3.28 0.19 0.90
CA TYR A 173 3.39 -0.84 -0.13
C TYR A 173 2.83 -2.19 0.35
N THR A 174 3.01 -2.57 1.61
CA THR A 174 2.43 -3.79 2.19
C THR A 174 0.90 -3.69 2.20
N LEU A 175 0.35 -2.56 2.64
CA LEU A 175 -1.09 -2.30 2.67
C LEU A 175 -1.70 -2.27 1.26
N LYS A 176 -0.97 -1.69 0.29
CA LYS A 176 -1.35 -1.69 -1.12
C LYS A 176 -1.58 -3.12 -1.62
N ASN A 177 -0.69 -4.04 -1.29
CA ASN A 177 -0.79 -5.44 -1.70
C ASN A 177 -2.01 -6.16 -1.11
N ILE A 178 -2.38 -5.86 0.15
CA ILE A 178 -3.64 -6.37 0.74
C ILE A 178 -4.83 -5.95 -0.13
N VAL A 179 -4.91 -4.67 -0.52
CA VAL A 179 -6.02 -4.17 -1.34
C VAL A 179 -6.04 -4.80 -2.73
N LEU A 180 -4.87 -4.99 -3.36
CA LEU A 180 -4.77 -5.67 -4.66
C LEU A 180 -5.26 -7.13 -4.60
N TRP A 181 -4.86 -7.87 -3.56
CA TRP A 181 -5.34 -9.24 -3.34
C TRP A 181 -6.84 -9.29 -3.07
N MET A 182 -7.35 -8.38 -2.24
CA MET A 182 -8.79 -8.30 -1.98
C MET A 182 -9.59 -7.97 -3.23
N ALA A 183 -9.08 -7.07 -4.09
CA ALA A 183 -9.70 -6.73 -5.36
C ALA A 183 -9.73 -7.93 -6.33
N GLU A 184 -8.65 -8.72 -6.41
CA GLU A 184 -8.62 -9.92 -7.24
C GLU A 184 -9.56 -11.03 -6.73
N ASN A 185 -9.60 -11.23 -5.41
CA ASN A 185 -10.28 -12.38 -4.79
C ASN A 185 -11.78 -12.17 -4.53
N ASN A 186 -12.31 -10.96 -4.72
CA ASN A 186 -13.70 -10.64 -4.43
C ASN A 186 -14.41 -10.01 -5.64
N PRO A 187 -15.73 -10.24 -5.81
CA PRO A 187 -16.49 -9.61 -6.89
C PRO A 187 -16.40 -8.08 -6.85
N GLN A 188 -16.15 -7.44 -8.00
CA GLN A 188 -16.05 -5.97 -8.02
C GLN A 188 -17.35 -5.28 -7.55
N ALA A 189 -18.51 -5.89 -7.80
CA ALA A 189 -19.81 -5.39 -7.38
C ALA A 189 -19.98 -5.31 -5.84
N SER A 190 -19.23 -6.09 -5.05
CA SER A 190 -19.31 -6.04 -3.59
C SER A 190 -18.56 -4.85 -2.98
N PHE A 191 -17.69 -4.18 -3.74
CA PHE A 191 -16.98 -2.97 -3.35
C PHE A 191 -17.80 -1.71 -3.63
N HIS A 192 -18.82 -1.47 -2.81
CA HIS A 192 -19.66 -0.29 -2.90
C HIS A 192 -19.57 0.57 -1.63
N THR A 193 -20.05 1.82 -1.76
CA THR A 193 -19.97 2.83 -0.70
C THR A 193 -20.47 2.34 0.68
N LYS A 194 -21.54 1.54 0.71
CA LYS A 194 -22.14 1.03 1.96
C LYS A 194 -21.35 -0.12 2.61
N SER A 195 -20.42 -0.77 1.90
CA SER A 195 -19.62 -1.89 2.41
C SER A 195 -18.21 -1.49 2.87
N ILE A 196 -17.83 -0.21 2.79
CA ILE A 196 -16.47 0.25 3.12
C ILE A 196 -15.98 -0.19 4.51
N LEU A 197 -16.84 -0.14 5.53
CA LEU A 197 -16.48 -0.55 6.89
C LEU A 197 -16.31 -2.07 7.03
N GLN A 198 -17.10 -2.84 6.26
CA GLN A 198 -16.94 -4.28 6.19
C GLN A 198 -15.59 -4.61 5.53
N TRP A 199 -15.27 -3.98 4.40
CA TRP A 199 -13.99 -4.18 3.73
C TRP A 199 -12.80 -3.73 4.58
N LEU A 200 -12.95 -2.68 5.38
CA LEU A 200 -11.94 -2.27 6.35
C LEU A 200 -11.69 -3.36 7.39
N HIS A 201 -12.77 -3.93 7.95
CA HIS A 201 -12.67 -5.04 8.89
C HIS A 201 -11.98 -6.25 8.26
N GLU A 202 -12.39 -6.67 7.07
CA GLU A 202 -11.78 -7.80 6.35
C GLU A 202 -10.29 -7.55 6.02
N ALA A 203 -9.94 -6.32 5.59
CA ALA A 203 -8.55 -5.97 5.31
C ALA A 203 -7.66 -5.97 6.56
N LEU A 204 -8.20 -5.53 7.70
CA LEU A 204 -7.51 -5.61 8.98
C LEU A 204 -7.36 -7.05 9.46
N ASP A 205 -8.34 -7.91 9.19
CA ASP A 205 -8.22 -9.33 9.49
C ASP A 205 -7.15 -10.01 8.63
N VAL A 206 -7.07 -9.68 7.33
CA VAL A 206 -5.98 -10.11 6.45
C VAL A 206 -4.62 -9.61 6.98
N LEU A 207 -4.53 -8.34 7.39
CA LEU A 207 -3.29 -7.81 7.97
C LEU A 207 -2.91 -8.54 9.25
N ARG A 208 -3.87 -8.80 10.15
CA ARG A 208 -3.64 -9.57 11.38
C ARG A 208 -3.18 -10.99 11.07
N GLY A 209 -3.83 -11.68 10.15
CA GLY A 209 -3.44 -13.02 9.70
C GLY A 209 -2.04 -13.03 9.12
N ALA A 210 -1.68 -12.05 8.29
CA ALA A 210 -0.34 -11.89 7.74
C ALA A 210 0.72 -11.63 8.82
N LEU A 211 0.38 -10.85 9.85
CA LEU A 211 1.27 -10.63 11.00
C LEU A 211 1.45 -11.91 11.81
N ILE A 212 0.39 -12.70 12.06
CA ILE A 212 0.47 -13.95 12.83
C ILE A 212 1.29 -15.02 12.08
N THR A 213 1.01 -15.19 10.80
CA THR A 213 1.66 -16.19 9.94
C THR A 213 3.04 -15.75 9.45
N LEU A 214 3.40 -14.48 9.69
CA LEU A 214 4.57 -13.82 9.12
C LEU A 214 4.60 -13.86 7.59
N GLU A 215 3.44 -13.97 6.94
CA GLU A 215 3.32 -14.16 5.50
C GLU A 215 2.35 -13.16 4.86
N LEU A 216 2.86 -12.37 3.91
CA LEU A 216 2.01 -11.66 2.95
C LEU A 216 2.62 -11.77 1.55
N PRO A 217 2.01 -12.54 0.64
CA PRO A 217 2.45 -12.65 -0.73
C PRO A 217 2.50 -11.30 -1.45
N TYR A 218 3.58 -11.02 -2.16
CA TYR A 218 3.62 -9.89 -3.08
C TYR A 218 2.70 -10.15 -4.28
N TYR A 219 1.86 -9.19 -4.65
CA TYR A 219 0.83 -9.37 -5.66
C TYR A 219 1.36 -9.72 -7.06
N MET A 220 2.55 -9.22 -7.43
CA MET A 220 3.18 -9.54 -8.72
C MET A 220 4.00 -10.83 -8.68
N ILE A 221 4.58 -11.18 -7.52
CA ILE A 221 5.40 -12.38 -7.31
C ILE A 221 4.96 -13.03 -5.99
N PRO A 222 3.94 -13.90 -5.98
CA PRO A 222 3.38 -14.44 -4.73
C PRO A 222 4.39 -15.11 -3.81
N GLU A 223 5.46 -15.69 -4.38
CA GLU A 223 6.53 -16.34 -3.62
C GLU A 223 7.39 -15.35 -2.81
N ARG A 224 7.29 -14.05 -3.09
CA ARG A 224 7.99 -13.00 -2.35
C ARG A 224 7.13 -12.54 -1.18
N ASN A 225 7.54 -12.91 0.04
CA ASN A 225 6.87 -12.52 1.27
C ASN A 225 7.24 -11.10 1.73
N LEU A 226 6.24 -10.22 1.84
CA LEU A 226 6.41 -8.82 2.23
C LEU A 226 6.60 -8.61 3.73
N ILE A 227 6.06 -9.49 4.59
CA ILE A 227 6.20 -9.37 6.05
C ILE A 227 7.61 -9.78 6.48
N ALA A 228 8.16 -10.86 5.91
CA ALA A 228 9.52 -11.29 6.20
C ALA A 228 10.57 -10.19 5.95
N THR A 229 10.34 -9.32 4.96
CA THR A 229 11.24 -8.21 4.62
C THR A 229 10.91 -6.88 5.30
N SER A 230 9.87 -6.82 6.13
CA SER A 230 9.39 -5.54 6.67
C SER A 230 10.23 -5.00 7.82
N GLY A 231 11.15 -5.79 8.39
CA GLY A 231 11.95 -5.39 9.55
C GLY A 231 11.13 -5.18 10.82
N LEU A 232 9.94 -5.80 10.90
CA LEU A 232 9.06 -5.72 12.06
C LEU A 232 9.66 -6.55 13.20
N ASP A 233 9.95 -5.91 14.32
CA ASP A 233 10.39 -6.62 15.53
C ASP A 233 9.21 -7.33 16.21
N GLU A 234 9.52 -8.34 17.02
CA GLU A 234 8.50 -9.17 17.65
C GLU A 234 7.61 -8.42 18.65
N GLU A 235 8.15 -7.40 19.34
CA GLU A 235 7.37 -6.62 20.30
C GLU A 235 6.32 -5.80 19.56
N GLN A 236 6.74 -5.09 18.53
CA GLN A 236 5.87 -4.29 17.68
C GLN A 236 4.84 -5.15 16.95
N GLN A 237 5.25 -6.33 16.48
CA GLN A 237 4.35 -7.33 15.90
C GLN A 237 3.26 -7.73 16.89
N ARG A 238 3.62 -8.11 18.12
CA ARG A 238 2.64 -8.48 19.17
C ARG A 238 1.70 -7.32 19.50
N THR A 239 2.23 -6.11 19.64
CA THR A 239 1.43 -4.90 19.88
C THR A 239 0.44 -4.64 18.75
N TRP A 240 0.86 -4.78 17.49
CA TRP A 240 -0.02 -4.59 16.34
C TRP A 240 -1.09 -5.66 16.24
N ILE A 241 -0.73 -6.93 16.43
CA ILE A 241 -1.71 -8.03 16.46
C ILE A 241 -2.78 -7.77 17.53
N SER A 242 -2.37 -7.37 18.74
CA SER A 242 -3.28 -7.03 19.83
C SER A 242 -4.18 -5.84 19.45
N THR A 243 -3.57 -4.74 18.98
CA THR A 243 -4.30 -3.51 18.61
C THR A 243 -5.31 -3.76 17.49
N ILE A 244 -4.94 -4.52 16.46
CA ILE A 244 -5.83 -4.89 15.37
C ILE A 244 -6.95 -5.81 15.87
N THR A 245 -6.64 -6.75 16.77
CA THR A 245 -7.66 -7.62 17.38
C THR A 245 -8.70 -6.82 18.16
N ASP A 246 -8.28 -5.83 18.94
CA ASP A 246 -9.20 -4.93 19.64
C ASP A 246 -10.07 -4.14 18.66
N MET A 247 -9.49 -3.62 17.58
CA MET A 247 -10.24 -2.92 16.53
C MET A 247 -11.28 -3.82 15.87
N LEU A 248 -10.93 -5.07 15.56
CA LEU A 248 -11.86 -6.04 14.97
C LEU A 248 -13.01 -6.35 15.95
N ASN A 249 -12.70 -6.53 17.24
CA ASN A 249 -13.70 -6.77 18.29
C ASN A 249 -14.65 -5.57 18.50
N GLU A 250 -14.17 -4.35 18.31
CA GLU A 250 -14.98 -3.13 18.34
C GLU A 250 -15.96 -3.03 17.14
N GLY A 251 -15.71 -3.78 16.07
CA GLY A 251 -16.47 -3.71 14.83
C GLY A 251 -16.41 -2.30 14.24
N PRO A 252 -17.50 -1.77 13.66
CA PRO A 252 -17.43 -0.49 12.95
C PRO A 252 -17.15 0.74 13.85
N LYS A 253 -17.13 0.59 15.19
CA LYS A 253 -16.63 1.62 16.11
C LYS A 253 -15.14 1.90 15.95
N MET A 254 -14.38 0.96 15.38
CA MET A 254 -12.96 1.11 15.11
C MET A 254 -12.63 2.42 14.36
N ILE A 255 -13.57 2.92 13.55
CA ILE A 255 -13.38 4.16 12.78
C ILE A 255 -13.20 5.40 13.68
N LEU A 256 -13.72 5.35 14.92
CA LEU A 256 -13.57 6.43 15.89
C LEU A 256 -12.15 6.49 16.49
N ARG A 257 -11.34 5.44 16.32
CA ARG A 257 -9.91 5.48 16.66
C ARG A 257 -9.11 6.39 15.72
N LEU A 258 -9.64 6.69 14.53
CA LEU A 258 -8.98 7.56 13.56
C LEU A 258 -9.24 9.04 13.91
N PRO A 259 -8.23 9.81 14.37
CA PRO A 259 -8.44 11.17 14.87
C PRO A 259 -9.04 12.11 13.81
N LYS A 260 -8.62 11.99 12.55
CA LYS A 260 -9.14 12.81 11.44
C LYS A 260 -10.64 12.57 11.21
N ILE A 261 -11.06 11.30 11.21
CA ILE A 261 -12.47 10.94 11.01
C ILE A 261 -13.30 11.32 12.23
N ARG A 262 -12.80 11.03 13.44
CA ARG A 262 -13.45 11.42 14.69
C ARG A 262 -13.71 12.93 14.74
N LYS A 263 -12.69 13.76 14.43
CA LYS A 263 -12.84 15.23 14.38
C LYS A 263 -13.86 15.67 13.33
N ALA A 264 -13.82 15.10 12.13
CA ALA A 264 -14.75 15.44 11.06
C ALA A 264 -16.21 15.05 11.39
N LEU A 265 -16.44 13.93 12.08
CA LEU A 265 -17.76 13.54 12.57
C LEU A 265 -18.29 14.50 13.64
N ILE A 266 -17.43 15.01 14.52
CA ILE A 266 -17.80 16.00 15.55
C ILE A 266 -18.13 17.37 14.93
N ALA A 267 -17.35 17.80 13.94
CA ALA A 267 -17.48 19.12 13.31
C ALA A 267 -18.77 19.30 12.48
N HIS A 268 -19.49 18.22 12.16
CA HIS A 268 -20.73 18.27 11.40
C HIS A 268 -21.90 17.60 12.15
N PRO A 269 -22.41 18.22 13.24
CA PRO A 269 -23.35 17.60 14.17
C PRO A 269 -24.83 17.67 13.77
N GLU A 270 -25.19 18.21 12.60
CA GLU A 270 -26.59 18.54 12.23
C GLU A 270 -27.59 17.35 12.31
N PRO A 271 -27.30 16.16 11.76
CA PRO A 271 -28.17 14.98 11.97
C PRO A 271 -28.14 14.48 13.42
N LEU A 272 -27.03 14.73 14.12
CA LEU A 272 -26.75 14.22 15.45
C LEU A 272 -27.37 15.07 16.59
N ARG A 273 -27.71 16.33 16.31
CA ARG A 273 -28.49 17.19 17.22
C ARG A 273 -29.91 16.66 17.40
N TRP A 274 -30.51 16.08 16.36
CA TRP A 274 -31.83 15.44 16.42
C TRP A 274 -31.90 14.19 17.32
N TYR A 275 -30.77 13.50 17.54
CA TYR A 275 -30.70 12.28 18.36
C TYR A 275 -30.03 12.49 19.73
N SER A 276 -29.85 13.76 20.13
CA SER A 276 -28.99 14.19 21.23
C SER A 276 -29.41 13.74 22.64
N GLY A 277 -30.55 13.07 22.82
CA GLY A 277 -30.95 12.51 24.11
C GLY A 277 -30.25 11.22 24.55
N ARG A 278 -29.63 10.45 23.64
CA ARG A 278 -28.99 9.12 23.93
C ARG A 278 -27.78 8.82 23.04
N ARG A 279 -27.05 9.88 22.68
CA ARG A 279 -26.19 9.98 21.49
C ARG A 279 -25.01 9.00 21.44
N ILE A 280 -24.39 8.73 22.58
CA ILE A 280 -23.26 7.79 22.66
C ILE A 280 -23.76 6.34 22.66
N GLU A 281 -24.85 6.06 23.36
CA GLU A 281 -25.45 4.71 23.41
C GLU A 281 -26.02 4.27 22.07
N LEU A 282 -26.71 5.15 21.33
CA LEU A 282 -27.31 4.82 20.03
C LEU A 282 -26.27 4.59 18.93
N GLU A 283 -25.23 5.41 18.83
CA GLU A 283 -24.12 5.19 17.89
C GLU A 283 -23.39 3.88 18.23
N LEU A 284 -23.15 3.62 19.51
CA LEU A 284 -22.53 2.39 19.97
C LEU A 284 -23.43 1.16 19.73
N LEU A 285 -24.74 1.27 19.92
CA LEU A 285 -25.74 0.23 19.68
C LEU A 285 -25.97 -0.04 18.19
N LEU A 286 -25.92 0.97 17.33
CA LEU A 286 -26.07 0.80 15.87
C LEU A 286 -24.82 0.15 15.26
N LEU A 287 -23.63 0.51 15.75
CA LEU A 287 -22.38 -0.13 15.34
C LEU A 287 -22.25 -1.55 15.92
N MET A 288 -22.76 -1.83 17.13
CA MET A 288 -22.84 -3.19 17.72
C MET A 288 -23.93 -4.07 17.09
N ARG A 289 -25.10 -3.52 16.71
CA ARG A 289 -26.20 -4.26 16.06
C ARG A 289 -25.82 -4.82 14.69
N MET A 290 -24.80 -4.26 14.05
CA MET A 290 -24.25 -4.81 12.80
C MET A 290 -23.51 -6.16 12.99
N ASN A 291 -23.37 -6.66 14.23
CA ASN A 291 -22.59 -7.87 14.52
C ASN A 291 -23.40 -9.09 15.01
N ARG A 292 -24.74 -9.02 15.22
CA ARG A 292 -25.59 -10.20 15.53
C ARG A 292 -27.04 -10.07 15.04
N ARG A 293 -27.62 -11.16 14.54
CA ARG A 293 -29.08 -11.32 14.29
C ARG A 293 -29.82 -11.30 15.63
N VAL A 294 -30.78 -10.40 15.81
CA VAL A 294 -31.80 -10.48 16.86
C VAL A 294 -33.16 -10.30 16.22
N ILE A 295 -34.01 -11.33 16.35
CA ILE A 295 -35.44 -11.26 16.07
C ILE A 295 -36.09 -10.69 17.35
N CYS A 296 -36.61 -9.48 17.30
CA CYS A 296 -37.53 -8.99 18.33
C CYS A 296 -38.97 -9.20 17.83
N ARG A 297 -39.69 -10.13 18.47
CA ARG A 297 -41.15 -10.12 18.52
C ARG A 297 -41.54 -9.39 19.81
N ASP A 298 -42.24 -8.27 19.68
CA ASP A 298 -43.29 -7.90 20.62
C ASP A 298 -44.29 -6.96 19.93
N GLU A 299 -45.53 -7.06 20.36
CA GLU A 299 -46.76 -6.63 19.74
C GLU A 299 -47.05 -5.15 20.03
N ASN A 300 -47.68 -4.49 19.06
CA ASN A 300 -48.39 -3.21 19.20
C ASN A 300 -47.56 -1.91 19.28
N ARG A 301 -46.73 -1.66 18.25
CA ARG A 301 -46.71 -0.45 17.40
C ARG A 301 -45.40 -0.42 16.60
N LYS A 302 -45.45 -0.75 15.32
CA LYS A 302 -44.30 -0.67 14.40
C LYS A 302 -44.14 0.79 13.96
N ILE A 303 -43.11 1.47 14.46
CA ILE A 303 -42.54 2.62 13.74
C ILE A 303 -41.15 2.19 13.26
N ASP A 304 -41.00 2.09 11.95
CA ASP A 304 -39.76 1.68 11.29
C ASP A 304 -38.79 2.87 11.22
N PHE A 305 -38.01 3.05 12.29
CA PHE A 305 -36.97 4.06 12.39
C PHE A 305 -35.57 3.54 12.04
N THR A 306 -35.40 2.24 11.82
CA THR A 306 -34.06 1.63 11.84
C THR A 306 -33.33 1.71 10.51
N ASP A 307 -33.99 1.46 9.38
CA ASP A 307 -33.28 1.36 8.11
C ASP A 307 -32.94 2.72 7.49
N ALA A 308 -33.86 3.68 7.52
CA ALA A 308 -33.61 5.02 6.98
C ALA A 308 -32.50 5.74 7.75
N ILE A 309 -32.51 5.65 9.09
CA ILE A 309 -31.50 6.26 9.95
C ILE A 309 -30.15 5.55 9.78
N LEU A 310 -30.13 4.23 9.75
CA LEU A 310 -28.90 3.46 9.53
C LEU A 310 -28.31 3.73 8.14
N GLN A 311 -29.16 3.85 7.11
CA GLN A 311 -28.73 4.22 5.76
C GLN A 311 -28.19 5.65 5.70
N ALA A 312 -28.84 6.61 6.37
CA ALA A 312 -28.38 7.99 6.46
C ALA A 312 -27.03 8.09 7.20
N LEU A 313 -26.86 7.36 8.31
CA LEU A 313 -25.59 7.28 9.03
C LEU A 313 -24.49 6.63 8.20
N LYS A 314 -24.76 5.50 7.55
CA LYS A 314 -23.80 4.85 6.63
C LYS A 314 -23.39 5.77 5.50
N ARG A 315 -24.36 6.49 4.90
CA ARG A 315 -24.09 7.50 3.86
C ARG A 315 -23.20 8.61 4.40
N ARG A 316 -23.51 9.14 5.59
CA ARG A 316 -22.74 10.23 6.20
C ARG A 316 -21.32 9.83 6.57
N ILE A 317 -21.14 8.66 7.18
CA ILE A 317 -19.80 8.12 7.48
C ILE A 317 -18.99 8.00 6.19
N ASN A 318 -19.59 7.50 5.10
CA ASN A 318 -18.91 7.45 3.82
C ASN A 318 -18.61 8.84 3.23
N GLU A 319 -19.50 9.82 3.33
CA GLU A 319 -19.23 11.20 2.89
C GLU A 319 -18.03 11.78 3.62
N VAL A 320 -17.96 11.61 4.94
CA VAL A 320 -16.83 12.04 5.77
C VAL A 320 -15.55 11.30 5.39
N ILE A 321 -15.60 9.98 5.21
CA ILE A 321 -14.46 9.19 4.71
C ILE A 321 -14.02 9.72 3.35
N THR A 322 -14.95 10.02 2.45
CA THR A 322 -14.66 10.53 1.11
C THR A 322 -13.96 11.88 1.17
N ASP A 323 -14.49 12.83 1.93
CA ASP A 323 -13.90 14.17 2.10
C ASP A 323 -12.48 14.10 2.69
N VAL A 324 -12.29 13.30 3.75
CA VAL A 324 -10.97 13.08 4.35
C VAL A 324 -10.01 12.43 3.34
N CYS A 325 -10.46 11.43 2.58
CA CYS A 325 -9.63 10.79 1.56
C CYS A 325 -9.24 11.78 0.45
N VAL A 326 -10.18 12.58 -0.04
CA VAL A 326 -9.91 13.60 -1.06
C VAL A 326 -8.89 14.60 -0.54
N ARG A 327 -9.07 15.15 0.66
CA ARG A 327 -8.10 16.07 1.27
C ARG A 327 -6.72 15.42 1.42
N MET A 328 -6.65 14.16 1.84
CA MET A 328 -5.37 13.45 1.95
C MET A 328 -4.69 13.18 0.60
N ILE A 329 -5.47 12.88 -0.44
CA ILE A 329 -4.95 12.75 -1.80
C ILE A 329 -4.40 14.10 -2.26
N MET A 330 -5.13 15.19 -2.04
CA MET A 330 -4.71 16.55 -2.42
C MET A 330 -3.51 17.06 -1.60
N GLU A 331 -3.46 16.77 -0.30
CA GLU A 331 -2.34 17.12 0.59
C GLU A 331 -1.09 16.30 0.25
N GLY A 332 -1.23 15.00 -0.02
CA GLY A 332 -0.13 14.14 -0.49
C GLY A 332 0.37 14.49 -1.89
N SER A 333 -0.44 15.19 -2.70
CA SER A 333 -0.07 15.68 -4.04
C SER A 333 0.80 16.95 -4.01
N ARG A 334 1.06 17.55 -2.83
CA ARG A 334 2.03 18.65 -2.69
C ARG A 334 3.48 18.17 -2.53
N VAL A 335 3.70 16.88 -2.30
CA VAL A 335 5.03 16.27 -2.06
C VAL A 335 5.42 15.28 -3.17
N ILE A 336 4.50 14.97 -4.09
CA ILE A 336 4.80 14.17 -5.28
C ILE A 336 4.61 15.11 -6.45
N ASN A 337 5.71 15.55 -7.07
CA ASN A 337 5.72 16.36 -8.28
C ASN A 337 4.96 15.60 -9.38
N ALA A 338 3.66 15.89 -9.46
CA ALA A 338 2.65 15.21 -10.26
C ALA A 338 2.54 15.87 -11.63
N GLN A 339 3.63 15.88 -12.40
CA GLN A 339 3.57 16.34 -13.79
C GLN A 339 2.78 15.38 -14.71
N ALA A 340 2.38 14.19 -14.26
CA ALA A 340 1.78 13.18 -15.14
C ALA A 340 0.33 12.75 -14.84
N ILE A 341 -0.26 13.11 -13.69
CA ILE A 341 -1.62 12.60 -13.34
C ILE A 341 -2.73 13.65 -13.56
N PHE A 342 -2.39 14.94 -13.66
CA PHE A 342 -3.41 15.98 -13.87
C PHE A 342 -3.97 16.04 -15.30
N HIS A 343 -3.26 15.51 -16.30
CA HIS A 343 -3.67 15.71 -17.71
C HIS A 343 -4.76 14.74 -18.21
N ARG A 344 -5.19 13.75 -17.41
CA ARG A 344 -6.19 12.73 -17.82
C ARG A 344 -7.53 12.77 -17.10
N ILE A 345 -7.81 13.78 -16.29
CA ILE A 345 -9.14 14.00 -15.67
C ILE A 345 -9.88 15.21 -16.29
N LEU A 346 -9.28 15.91 -17.24
CA LEU A 346 -9.96 16.92 -18.07
C LEU A 346 -9.56 16.76 -19.55
N MET A 347 -10.06 15.68 -20.17
CA MET A 347 -10.58 15.63 -21.54
C MET A 347 -11.47 14.40 -21.68
#